data_AF-A0A967H8N3-F1
#
_entry.id   AF-A0A967H8N3-F1
#
_cell.length_a   1.000
_cell.length_b   1.000
_cell.length_c   1.000
_cell.angle_alpha   90.00
_cell.angle_beta   90.00
_cell.angle_gamma   90.00
#
_symmetry.space_group_name_H-M   'P 1'
#
loop_
_entity.id
_entity.type
_entity.pdbx_description
1 polymer ?
#
loop_
_entity_poly.entity_id
_entity_poly.type
_entity_poly.pdbx_seq_one_letter_code
_entity_poly.pdbx_strand_id
1 'polypeptide(L)'
;MTIRLTNDVYEKIQRHGEKDYPHECCGFLIGRVQDGERIVEEIREQKNERNTSQTTRFLISPKAFKDAEDYARDTDQEMLGIYHS
;
A
#
# COMPACT_ATOMS: atom_id res chain seq x y z
N MET A 1 -15.92 -10.70 -3.68
CA MET A 1 -14.45 -10.55 -3.71
C MET A 1 -14.00 -10.20 -2.32
N THR A 2 -13.08 -10.97 -1.76
CA THR A 2 -12.56 -10.82 -0.39
C THR A 2 -11.07 -10.46 -0.48
N ILE A 3 -10.62 -9.57 0.40
CA ILE A 3 -9.20 -9.30 0.61
C ILE A 3 -8.81 -9.78 2.00
N ARG A 4 -7.69 -10.49 2.09
CA ARG A 4 -7.13 -10.97 3.36
C ARG A 4 -5.81 -10.28 3.62
N LEU A 5 -5.71 -9.71 4.81
CA LEU A 5 -4.48 -9.17 5.37
C LEU A 5 -3.97 -10.17 6.41
N THR A 6 -2.69 -10.49 6.38
CA THR A 6 -2.05 -11.16 7.51
C THR A 6 -1.96 -10.18 8.70
N ASN A 7 -1.85 -10.69 9.92
CA ASN A 7 -1.66 -9.84 11.10
C ASN A 7 -0.41 -8.96 10.98
N ASP A 8 0.67 -9.51 10.41
CA ASP A 8 1.92 -8.77 10.18
C ASP A 8 1.72 -7.58 9.22
N VAL A 9 0.99 -7.80 8.12
CA VAL A 9 0.60 -6.74 7.18
C VAL A 9 -0.26 -5.68 7.87
N TYR A 10 -1.24 -6.11 8.66
CA TYR A 10 -2.12 -5.20 9.39
C TYR A 10 -1.35 -4.33 10.39
N GLU A 11 -0.47 -4.92 11.19
CA GLU A 11 0.39 -4.20 12.14
C GLU A 11 1.32 -3.20 11.43
N LYS A 12 1.87 -3.56 10.27
CA LYS A 12 2.70 -2.65 9.48
C LYS A 12 1.91 -1.45 8.98
N ILE A 13 0.67 -1.65 8.53
CA ILE A 13 -0.23 -0.54 8.13
C ILE A 13 -0.51 0.38 9.31
N GLN A 14 -0.80 -0.18 10.49
CA GLN A 14 -1.04 0.62 11.70
C GLN A 14 0.20 1.45 12.10
N ARG A 15 1.37 0.83 12.15
CA ARG A 15 2.64 1.53 12.45
C ARG A 15 2.95 2.62 11.43
N HIS A 16 2.63 2.40 10.16
CA HIS A 16 2.81 3.42 9.12
C HIS A 16 1.89 4.62 9.36
N GLY A 17 0.62 4.38 9.71
CA GLY A 17 -0.31 5.45 10.07
C GLY A 17 0.13 6.23 11.31
N GLU A 18 0.59 5.55 12.36
CA GLU A 18 1.11 6.20 13.58
C GLU A 18 2.35 7.07 13.31
N LYS A 19 3.24 6.59 12.44
CA LYS A 19 4.48 7.28 12.08
C LYS A 19 4.24 8.56 11.28
N ASP A 20 3.27 8.54 10.37
CA ASP A 20 3.00 9.66 9.47
C ASP A 20 1.99 10.66 10.06
N TYR A 21 1.32 10.33 11.17
CA TYR A 21 0.41 11.23 11.87
C TYR A 21 1.07 12.59 12.18
N PRO A 22 0.40 13.74 11.90
CA PRO A 22 -1.01 13.90 11.53
C PRO A 22 -1.30 13.88 10.02
N HIS A 23 -0.33 13.48 9.20
CA HIS A 23 -0.47 13.39 7.76
C HIS A 23 -1.04 12.04 7.33
N GLU A 24 -1.74 12.04 6.20
CA GLU A 24 -2.17 10.84 5.51
C GLU A 24 -0.97 10.00 5.10
N CYS A 25 -0.92 8.77 5.58
CA CYS A 25 0.00 7.77 5.08
C CYS A 25 -0.58 7.14 3.81
N CYS A 26 0.25 6.62 2.92
CA CYS A 26 -0.24 5.89 1.75
C CYS A 26 0.73 4.80 1.31
N GLY A 27 0.27 3.79 0.60
CA GLY A 27 1.15 2.75 0.09
C GLY A 27 0.42 1.71 -0.75
N PHE A 28 1.17 0.70 -1.15
CA PHE A 28 0.68 -0.36 -2.02
C PHE A 28 0.52 -1.67 -1.27
N LEU A 29 -0.54 -2.40 -1.59
CA LEU A 29 -0.78 -3.77 -1.13
C LEU A 29 -0.25 -4.74 -2.17
N ILE A 30 0.74 -5.55 -1.81
CA ILE A 30 1.38 -6.51 -2.71
C ILE A 30 1.09 -7.93 -2.21
N GLY A 31 0.79 -8.83 -3.15
CA GLY A 31 0.50 -10.22 -2.81
C GLY A 31 0.04 -11.01 -4.02
N ARG A 32 -0.93 -11.89 -3.85
CA ARG A 32 -1.37 -12.83 -4.90
C ARG A 32 -2.88 -12.98 -4.92
N VAL A 33 -3.42 -13.38 -6.07
CA VAL A 33 -4.81 -13.86 -6.17
C VAL A 33 -4.82 -15.38 -6.19
N GLN A 34 -5.48 -16.01 -5.21
CA GLN A 34 -5.65 -17.46 -5.11
C GLN A 34 -7.14 -17.79 -5.00
N ASP A 35 -7.65 -18.64 -5.90
CA ASP A 35 -9.07 -19.07 -5.91
C ASP A 35 -10.10 -17.92 -5.87
N GLY A 36 -9.76 -16.77 -6.47
CA GLY A 36 -10.60 -15.57 -6.47
C GLY A 36 -10.53 -14.72 -5.18
N GLU A 37 -9.66 -15.08 -4.25
CA GLU A 37 -9.34 -14.33 -3.03
C GLU A 37 -8.03 -13.56 -3.20
N ARG A 38 -8.01 -12.28 -2.78
CA ARG A 38 -6.80 -11.45 -2.77
C ARG A 38 -6.09 -11.60 -1.44
N ILE A 39 -4.89 -12.17 -1.46
CA ILE A 39 -4.08 -12.39 -0.25
C ILE A 39 -2.93 -11.38 -0.27
N VAL A 40 -2.94 -10.44 0.67
CA VAL A 40 -1.85 -9.46 0.82
C VAL A 40 -0.75 -10.06 1.67
N GLU A 41 0.45 -10.11 1.10
CA GLU A 41 1.63 -10.70 1.73
C GLU A 41 2.56 -9.62 2.28
N GLU A 42 2.60 -8.45 1.65
CA GLU A 42 3.40 -7.31 2.11
C GLU A 42 2.77 -5.95 1.74
N ILE A 43 3.31 -4.90 2.35
CA ILE A 43 3.00 -3.52 1.99
C ILE A 43 4.26 -2.80 1.53
N ARG A 44 4.11 -1.89 0.57
CA ARG A 44 5.14 -0.90 0.27
C ARG A 44 4.65 0.48 0.67
N GLU A 45 5.18 0.96 1.80
CA GLU A 45 5.01 2.34 2.26
C GLU A 45 5.44 3.33 1.16
N GLN A 46 4.64 4.35 0.95
CA GLN A 46 4.97 5.49 0.09
C GLN A 46 4.85 6.78 0.88
N LYS A 47 5.79 7.69 0.61
CA LYS A 47 5.67 9.04 1.14
C LYS A 47 4.54 9.75 0.41
N ASN A 48 3.71 10.44 1.16
CA ASN A 48 2.72 11.33 0.60
C ASN A 48 3.42 12.48 -0.14
N GLU A 49 3.42 12.45 -1.48
CA GLU A 49 4.08 13.47 -2.32
C GLU A 49 3.29 14.79 -2.41
N ARG A 50 2.16 14.88 -1.71
CA ARG A 50 1.31 16.06 -1.72
C ARG A 50 1.96 17.18 -0.91
N ASN A 51 2.01 18.40 -1.44
CA ASN A 51 2.58 19.54 -0.70
C ASN A 51 1.55 20.33 0.13
N THR A 52 0.25 20.06 -0.01
CA THR A 52 -0.85 20.80 0.63
C THR A 52 -1.98 19.89 1.10
N SER A 53 -2.57 20.19 2.25
CA SER A 53 -3.67 19.40 2.84
C SER A 53 -3.32 17.93 3.07
N GLN A 54 -2.06 17.66 3.45
CA GLN A 54 -1.57 16.29 3.70
C GLN A 54 -2.34 15.56 4.79
N THR A 55 -3.07 16.25 5.68
CA THR A 55 -3.85 15.64 6.77
C THR A 55 -5.17 14.99 6.32
N THR A 56 -5.57 15.17 5.06
CA THR A 56 -6.81 14.60 4.49
C THR A 56 -6.67 14.15 3.05
N ARG A 57 -5.46 14.28 2.48
CA ARG A 57 -5.18 13.95 1.08
C ARG A 57 -3.80 13.35 0.95
N PHE A 58 -3.71 12.32 0.12
CA PHE A 58 -2.44 11.77 -0.33
C PHE A 58 -2.24 11.94 -1.83
N LEU A 59 -0.99 11.88 -2.25
CA LEU A 59 -0.60 11.81 -3.66
C LEU A 59 0.47 10.73 -3.82
N ILE A 60 0.16 9.74 -4.66
CA ILE A 60 1.13 8.77 -5.17
C ILE A 60 1.43 9.18 -6.61
N SER A 61 2.70 9.39 -6.95
CA SER A 61 3.07 9.75 -8.33
C SER A 61 2.86 8.59 -9.30
N PRO A 62 2.65 8.87 -10.60
CA PRO A 62 2.64 7.83 -11.63
C PRO A 62 3.92 6.99 -11.65
N LYS A 63 5.06 7.60 -11.29
CA LYS A 63 6.33 6.89 -11.18
C LYS A 63 6.31 5.91 -10.01
N ALA A 64 5.90 6.34 -8.81
CA ALA A 64 5.81 5.46 -7.65
C ALA A 64 4.84 4.28 -7.91
N PHE A 65 3.73 4.53 -8.60
CA PHE A 65 2.79 3.48 -9.01
C PHE A 65 3.45 2.46 -9.94
N LYS A 66 4.08 2.93 -11.03
CA LYS A 66 4.80 2.07 -11.97
C LYS A 66 5.91 1.27 -11.29
N ASP A 67 6.70 1.92 -10.43
CA ASP A 67 7.80 1.27 -9.71
C ASP A 67 7.27 0.16 -8.78
N ALA A 68 6.07 0.32 -8.21
CA ALA A 68 5.41 -0.72 -7.40
C ALA A 68 4.85 -1.88 -8.23
N GLU A 69 4.26 -1.60 -9.40
CA GLU A 69 3.83 -2.65 -10.34
C GLU A 69 5.02 -3.46 -10.86
N ASP A 70 6.12 -2.79 -11.22
CA ASP A 70 7.34 -3.45 -11.67
C ASP A 70 7.94 -4.30 -10.55
N TYR A 71 8.03 -3.75 -9.33
CA TYR A 71 8.49 -4.53 -8.17
C TYR A 71 7.64 -5.79 -7.94
N ALA A 72 6.31 -5.66 -7.94
CA ALA A 72 5.43 -6.81 -7.76
C ALA A 72 5.69 -7.88 -8.83
N ARG A 73 5.85 -7.47 -10.08
CA ARG A 73 6.18 -8.38 -11.19
C ARG A 73 7.53 -9.07 -10.97
N ASP A 74 8.55 -8.32 -10.55
CA ASP A 74 9.91 -8.83 -10.33
C ASP A 74 9.99 -9.81 -9.13
N THR A 75 9.02 -9.79 -8.23
CA THR A 75 8.90 -10.72 -7.09
C THR A 75 7.85 -11.82 -7.29
N ASP A 76 7.39 -12.04 -8.53
CA ASP A 76 6.32 -12.99 -8.87
C ASP A 76 5.01 -12.75 -8.08
N GLN A 77 4.72 -11.49 -7.75
CA GLN A 77 3.54 -11.02 -7.04
C GLN A 77 2.72 -10.05 -7.90
N GLU A 78 1.61 -9.58 -7.35
CA GLU A 78 0.70 -8.62 -7.95
C GLU A 78 0.47 -7.43 -7.03
N MET A 79 0.34 -6.24 -7.62
CA MET A 79 -0.17 -5.08 -6.92
C MET A 79 -1.69 -5.21 -6.79
N LEU A 80 -2.15 -5.53 -5.59
CA LEU A 80 -3.56 -5.82 -5.30
C LEU A 80 -4.40 -4.56 -5.04
N GLY A 81 -3.74 -3.44 -4.72
CA GLY A 81 -4.40 -2.16 -4.49
C GLY A 81 -3.52 -1.13 -3.77
N ILE A 82 -4.17 -0.04 -3.34
CA ILE A 82 -3.59 1.05 -2.55
C ILE A 82 -4.26 1.07 -1.18
N TYR A 83 -3.54 1.48 -0.14
CA TYR A 83 -4.10 1.84 1.16
C TYR A 83 -3.70 3.27 1.53
N HIS A 84 -4.50 3.89 2.39
CA HIS A 84 -4.22 5.16 3.06
C HIS A 84 -4.94 5.18 4.43
N SER A 85 -4.60 6.15 5.28
CA SER A 85 -5.23 6.34 6.60
C SER A 85 -6.61 7.02 6.55
#